data_AF-A0A6B9Z8Q9-F1
#
_entry.id   AF-A0A6B9Z8Q9-F1
#
_cell.length_a   1.000
_cell.length_b   1.000
_cell.length_c   1.000
_cell.angle_alpha   90.00
_cell.angle_beta   90.00
_cell.angle_gamma   90.00
#
_symmetry.space_group_name_H-M   'P 1'
#
loop_
_entity.id
_entity.type
_entity.pdbx_description
1 polymer ?
#
loop_
_entity_poly.entity_id
_entity_poly.type
_entity_poly.pdbx_seq_one_letter_code
_entity_poly.pdbx_strand_id
1 'polypeptide(L)'
;MIGLFVSSLDEYMGELKALLHTQNIAELKKLLHKMKPSVMNLEVKGAGEVLRSVSDSSSWTPATTECVSGLLETLEQIKPMMEKDLEEIAKEVEGT
;
A
#
# COMPACT_ATOMS: atom_id res chain seq x y z
N MET A 1 -3.39 1.76 16.00
CA MET A 1 -3.83 1.25 14.68
C MET A 1 -2.90 1.75 13.56
N ILE A 2 -2.54 3.04 13.53
CA ILE A 2 -1.63 3.63 12.51
C ILE A 2 -0.20 3.05 12.57
N GLY A 3 0.39 2.89 13.76
CA GLY A 3 1.76 2.35 13.90
C GLY A 3 1.95 0.96 13.30
N LEU A 4 1.00 0.04 13.51
CA LEU A 4 1.05 -1.31 12.92
C LEU A 4 0.95 -1.27 11.39
N PHE A 5 0.18 -0.33 10.84
CA PHE A 5 0.09 -0.17 9.40
C PHE A 5 1.40 0.36 8.82
N VAL A 6 1.99 1.39 9.43
CA VAL A 6 3.28 1.94 8.99
C VAL A 6 4.38 0.88 9.02
N SER A 7 4.41 0.03 10.06
CA SER A 7 5.34 -1.11 10.11
C SER A 7 5.09 -2.15 9.00
N SER A 8 3.85 -2.32 8.55
CA SER A 8 3.51 -3.23 7.44
C SER A 8 3.71 -2.62 6.04
N LEU A 9 3.86 -1.29 5.93
CA LEU A 9 4.02 -0.61 4.63
C LEU A 9 5.29 -1.07 3.91
N ASP A 10 6.39 -1.27 4.62
CA ASP A 10 7.65 -1.74 4.01
C ASP A 10 7.52 -3.13 3.42
N GLU A 11 6.82 -4.02 4.13
CA GLU A 11 6.54 -5.37 3.64
C GLU A 11 5.66 -5.30 2.37
N TYR A 12 4.59 -4.50 2.40
CA TYR A 12 3.73 -4.33 1.24
C TYR A 12 4.44 -3.72 0.03
N MET A 13 5.25 -2.68 0.23
CA MET A 13 6.03 -2.07 -0.85
C MET A 13 7.08 -3.04 -1.41
N GLY A 14 7.72 -3.84 -0.55
CA GLY A 14 8.64 -4.90 -0.96
C GLY A 14 7.97 -5.97 -1.81
N GLU A 15 6.79 -6.45 -1.37
CA GLU A 15 6.00 -7.41 -2.14
C GLU A 15 5.53 -6.83 -3.47
N LEU A 16 5.04 -5.58 -3.51
CA LEU A 16 4.63 -4.91 -4.76
C LEU A 16 5.80 -4.79 -5.75
N LYS A 17 7.00 -4.42 -5.28
CA LYS A 17 8.23 -4.39 -6.10
C LYS A 17 8.57 -5.76 -6.68
N ALA A 18 8.49 -6.81 -5.86
CA ALA A 18 8.73 -8.18 -6.33
C ALA A 18 7.68 -8.64 -7.35
N LEU A 19 6.42 -8.22 -7.18
CA LEU A 19 5.32 -8.54 -8.09
C LEU A 19 5.44 -7.82 -9.43
N LEU A 20 5.96 -6.58 -9.47
CA LEU A 20 6.27 -5.89 -10.73
C LEU A 20 7.30 -6.66 -11.57
N HIS A 21 8.24 -7.36 -10.92
CA HIS A 21 9.25 -8.16 -11.61
C HIS A 21 8.74 -9.55 -12.01
N THR A 22 8.03 -10.23 -11.11
CA THR A 22 7.53 -11.60 -11.34
C THR A 22 6.23 -11.66 -12.13
N GLN A 23 5.50 -10.54 -12.21
CA GLN A 23 4.22 -10.39 -12.89
C GLN A 23 3.17 -11.43 -12.45
N ASN A 24 3.22 -11.84 -11.19
CA ASN A 24 2.33 -12.86 -10.66
C ASN A 24 0.98 -12.26 -10.21
N ILE A 25 -0.02 -12.32 -11.08
CA ILE A 25 -1.36 -11.75 -10.82
C ILE A 25 -2.07 -12.42 -9.63
N ALA A 26 -1.84 -13.71 -9.38
CA ALA A 26 -2.49 -14.44 -8.30
C ALA A 26 -1.97 -14.00 -6.93
N GLU A 27 -0.66 -13.83 -6.80
CA GLU A 27 -0.04 -13.29 -5.58
C GLU A 27 -0.39 -11.81 -5.38
N LEU A 28 -0.47 -11.03 -6.46
CA LEU A 28 -0.94 -9.64 -6.37
C LEU A 28 -2.36 -9.56 -5.78
N LYS A 29 -3.30 -10.41 -6.22
CA LYS A 29 -4.66 -10.43 -5.65
C LYS A 29 -4.67 -10.75 -4.15
N LYS A 30 -3.80 -11.65 -3.70
CA LYS A 30 -3.66 -12.00 -2.28
C LYS A 30 -3.12 -10.82 -1.46
N LEU A 31 -2.06 -10.19 -1.94
CA LEU A 31 -1.48 -9.01 -1.29
C LEU A 31 -2.51 -7.88 -1.18
N LEU A 32 -3.20 -7.58 -2.28
CA LEU A 32 -4.24 -6.56 -2.32
C LEU A 32 -5.40 -6.86 -1.35
N HIS A 33 -5.78 -8.14 -1.18
CA HIS A 33 -6.77 -8.54 -0.15
C HIS A 33 -6.28 -8.29 1.28
N LYS A 34 -5.00 -8.55 1.58
CA LYS A 34 -4.40 -8.26 2.90
C LYS A 34 -4.34 -6.76 3.17
N MET A 35 -4.02 -5.96 2.16
CA MET A 35 -3.88 -4.51 2.26
C MET A 35 -5.23 -3.78 2.36
N LYS A 36 -6.30 -4.32 1.77
CA LYS A 36 -7.61 -3.67 1.65
C LYS A 36 -8.15 -3.04 2.94
N PRO A 37 -8.15 -3.70 4.12
CA PRO A 37 -8.65 -3.10 5.36
C PRO A 37 -7.85 -1.84 5.73
N SER A 38 -6.53 -1.92 5.62
CA SER A 38 -5.65 -0.85 6.06
C SER A 38 -5.65 0.34 5.09
N VAL A 39 -5.67 0.06 3.78
CA VAL A 39 -5.67 1.08 2.73
C VAL A 39 -7.01 1.82 2.65
N MET A 40 -8.12 1.11 2.88
CA MET A 40 -9.46 1.73 2.96
C MET A 40 -9.60 2.59 4.22
N ASN A 41 -9.05 2.15 5.35
CA ASN A 41 -9.10 2.91 6.61
C ASN A 41 -8.30 4.23 6.56
N LEU A 42 -7.35 4.35 5.63
CA LEU A 42 -6.49 5.52 5.48
C LEU A 42 -6.89 6.41 4.29
N GLU A 43 -7.99 6.07 3.62
CA GLU A 43 -8.51 6.80 2.46
C GLU A 43 -7.44 7.13 1.42
N VAL A 44 -6.47 6.21 1.20
CA VAL A 44 -5.39 6.42 0.25
C VAL A 44 -6.00 6.58 -1.14
N LYS A 45 -6.03 7.82 -1.64
CA LYS A 45 -6.65 8.16 -2.93
C LYS A 45 -6.05 7.31 -4.04
N GLY A 46 -6.90 6.79 -4.92
CA GLY A 46 -6.51 5.94 -6.04
C GLY A 46 -6.28 4.47 -5.69
N ALA A 47 -6.01 4.13 -4.42
CA ALA A 47 -5.74 2.73 -4.06
C ALA A 47 -6.99 1.84 -4.18
N GLY A 48 -8.18 2.38 -3.91
CA GLY A 48 -9.45 1.69 -4.16
C GLY A 48 -9.70 1.36 -5.64
N GLU A 49 -9.30 2.24 -6.55
CA GLU A 49 -9.41 2.02 -8.01
C GLU A 49 -8.40 0.99 -8.50
N VAL A 50 -7.15 1.05 -8.02
CA VAL A 50 -6.13 0.02 -8.27
C VAL A 50 -6.61 -1.35 -7.80
N LEU A 51 -7.11 -1.42 -6.56
CA LEU A 51 -7.68 -2.65 -6.00
C LEU A 51 -8.78 -3.22 -6.91
N ARG A 52 -9.69 -2.37 -7.39
CA ARG A 52 -10.80 -2.79 -8.24
C ARG A 52 -10.32 -3.28 -9.62
N SER A 53 -9.48 -2.51 -10.31
CA SER A 53 -8.94 -2.88 -11.62
C SER A 53 -8.17 -4.19 -11.61
N VAL A 54 -7.41 -4.45 -10.54
CA VAL A 54 -6.65 -5.69 -10.41
C VAL A 54 -7.53 -6.89 -10.01
N SER A 55 -8.57 -6.67 -9.22
CA SER A 55 -9.52 -7.72 -8.82
C SER A 55 -10.14 -8.42 -10.02
N ASP A 56 -10.52 -7.63 -11.02
CA ASP A 56 -11.26 -8.08 -12.20
C ASP A 56 -10.34 -8.64 -13.31
N SER A 57 -9.03 -8.41 -13.22
CA SER A 57 -8.07 -8.88 -14.24
C SER A 57 -7.70 -10.35 -14.05
N SER A 58 -7.70 -11.15 -15.12
CA SER A 58 -7.29 -12.56 -15.11
C SER A 58 -5.80 -12.77 -15.41
N SER A 59 -5.12 -11.74 -15.91
CA SER A 59 -3.71 -11.77 -16.30
C SER A 59 -3.02 -10.46 -15.94
N TRP A 60 -1.68 -10.49 -15.90
CA TRP A 60 -0.87 -9.29 -15.77
C TRP A 60 -0.85 -8.53 -17.10
N THR A 61 -1.32 -7.30 -17.09
CA THR A 61 -1.38 -6.44 -18.29
C THR A 61 -0.53 -5.18 -18.08
N PRO A 62 -0.22 -4.41 -19.14
CA PRO A 62 0.41 -3.11 -18.99
C PRO A 62 -0.35 -2.18 -18.04
N ALA A 63 -1.68 -2.20 -18.07
CA ALA A 63 -2.52 -1.45 -17.14
C ALA A 63 -2.36 -1.93 -15.69
N THR A 64 -2.18 -3.24 -15.47
CA THR A 64 -1.85 -3.80 -14.15
C THR A 64 -0.51 -3.26 -13.67
N THR A 65 0.52 -3.24 -14.52
CA THR A 65 1.83 -2.65 -14.19
C THR A 65 1.67 -1.19 -13.76
N GLU A 66 0.98 -0.38 -14.56
CA GLU A 66 0.77 1.04 -14.28
C GLU A 66 0.04 1.26 -12.95
N CYS A 67 -1.02 0.48 -12.68
CA CYS A 67 -1.76 0.54 -11.43
C CYS A 67 -0.89 0.15 -10.22
N VAL A 68 -0.10 -0.92 -10.33
CA VAL A 68 0.77 -1.39 -9.24
C VAL A 68 1.91 -0.42 -8.98
N SER A 69 2.53 0.13 -10.03
CA SER A 69 3.55 1.18 -9.90
C SER A 69 2.98 2.45 -9.28
N GLY A 70 1.80 2.90 -9.70
CA GLY A 70 1.16 4.08 -9.11
C GLY A 70 0.79 3.89 -7.63
N LEU A 71 0.34 2.68 -7.26
CA LEU A 71 0.13 2.35 -5.85
C LEU A 71 1.44 2.39 -5.06
N LEU A 72 2.51 1.79 -5.59
CA LEU A 72 3.82 1.80 -4.96
C LEU A 72 4.34 3.23 -4.75
N GLU A 73 4.28 4.08 -5.78
CA GLU A 73 4.68 5.49 -5.68
C GLU A 73 3.86 6.24 -4.63
N THR A 74 2.55 5.99 -4.57
CA THR A 74 1.68 6.59 -3.55
C THR A 74 2.12 6.16 -2.14
N LEU A 75 2.41 4.88 -1.92
CA LEU A 75 2.86 4.37 -0.63
C LEU A 75 4.22 4.95 -0.23
N GLU A 76 5.14 5.08 -1.18
CA GLU A 76 6.46 5.69 -0.96
C GLU A 76 6.36 7.18 -0.58
N GLN A 77 5.34 7.90 -1.09
CA GLN A 77 5.10 9.29 -0.74
C GLN A 77 4.42 9.46 0.63
N ILE A 78 3.42 8.63 0.95
CA ILE A 78 2.66 8.80 2.20
C ILE A 78 3.43 8.27 3.42
N LYS A 79 4.26 7.24 3.26
CA LYS A 79 5.00 6.63 4.38
C LYS A 79 5.77 7.66 5.22
N PRO A 80 6.65 8.52 4.68
CA PRO A 80 7.39 9.48 5.49
C PRO A 80 6.48 10.52 6.18
N MET A 81 5.33 10.84 5.59
CA MET A 81 4.33 11.71 6.23
C MET A 81 3.72 11.02 7.46
N MET A 82 3.33 9.75 7.31
CA MET A 82 2.76 8.96 8.41
C MET A 82 3.78 8.68 9.53
N GLU A 83 5.05 8.45 9.19
CA GLU A 83 6.12 8.30 10.18
C GLU A 83 6.33 9.59 10.97
N LYS A 84 6.34 10.74 10.29
CA LYS A 84 6.44 12.04 10.94
C LYS A 84 5.25 12.31 11.87
N ASP A 85 4.03 12.04 11.42
CA ASP A 85 2.82 12.22 12.25
C ASP A 85 2.87 11.33 13.50
N LEU A 86 3.38 10.09 13.37
CA LEU A 86 3.56 9.19 14.51
C LEU A 86 4.62 9.71 15.50
N GLU A 87 5.73 10.25 15.01
CA GLU A 87 6.75 10.87 15.87
C GLU A 87 6.24 12.10 16.61
N GLU A 88 5.42 12.94 15.96
CA GLU A 88 4.81 14.12 16.58
C GLU A 88 3.83 13.70 17.68
N ILE A 89 2.97 12.70 17.43
CA ILE A 89 2.06 12.15 18.43
C ILE A 89 2.84 11.54 19.62
N ALA A 90 3.93 10.81 19.36
CA ALA A 90 4.74 10.22 20.44
C ALA A 90 5.35 11.29 21.35
N LYS A 91 5.85 12.39 20.78
CA LYS A 91 6.41 13.53 21.52
C LYS A 91 5.36 14.28 22.36
N GLU A 92 4.13 14.38 21.88
CA GLU A 92 3.03 14.99 22.66
C GLU A 92 2.65 14.14 23.88
N VAL A 93 2.69 12.80 23.76
CA VAL A 93 2.33 11.88 24.85
C VAL A 93 3.43 11.79 25.91
N GLU A 94 4.71 11.89 25.54
CA GLU A 94 5.82 11.90 26.50
C GLU A 94 6.00 13.26 27.22
N GLY A 95 5.37 14.32 26.70
CA GLY A 95 5.39 15.67 27.27
C GLY A 95 4.30 15.97 28.31
N THR A 96 3.38 15.02 28.57
CA THR A 96 2.30 15.10 29.59
C THR A 96 2.55 14.14 30.74
#